data_AF-A0A329SL12-F1
#
_entry.id   AF-A0A329SL12-F1
#
_cell.length_a   1.000
_cell.length_b   1.000
_cell.length_c   1.000
_cell.angle_alpha   90.00
_cell.angle_beta   90.00
_cell.angle_gamma   90.00
#
_symmetry.space_group_name_H-M   'P 1'
#
loop_
_entity.id
_entity.type
_entity.pdbx_description
1 polymer ?
#
loop_
_entity_poly.entity_id
_entity_poly.type
_entity_poly.pdbx_seq_one_letter_code
_entity_poly.pdbx_strand_id
1 'polypeptide(L)'
;MEVEHQFGLFPYQLIASSMEDEYSSNESTDEVVLPAWRFNDLLRYSELTLDDWKQSTGLGQEQQKATLELAQEQYFYSGGSLRDFCRNHNDVKNGIDGVCAIVSNAQTVDLELQQGPRGYNLWDRIRRHYVADPNDEEHYWLVCHWRIAMDSGYAFKRIGRFMDVKTQLDLYQVAHKLQAGFESSAFEQCFHGAVRRSTKRYPIQMINVVVNSDPSYSNQRYDRLVLHCRPVVCDGSTEDECYEKLSQLSPGSYCHLDSVNFPFVEAVVICKGILRGTNLKETVVAMISTTVSNKKSFKSEVWTKLNKVLDRNQHVLGNIPRVFVVVGPDASTCKSFALIDAPDQDDFMVCCYDPLRFFRKPPSARIA
;
A
#
# COMPACT_ATOMS: atom_id res chain seq x y z
N MET A 1 -27.85 -2.67 49.83
CA MET A 1 -27.35 -3.91 49.22
C MET A 1 -27.06 -3.59 47.77
N GLU A 2 -25.81 -3.24 47.50
CA GLU A 2 -25.26 -3.18 46.15
C GLU A 2 -25.27 -4.60 45.61
N VAL A 3 -26.01 -4.84 44.53
CA VAL A 3 -25.97 -6.11 43.82
C VAL A 3 -24.92 -5.93 42.73
N GLU A 4 -23.71 -6.40 43.03
CA GLU A 4 -22.61 -6.56 42.08
C GLU A 4 -23.14 -7.16 40.77
N HIS A 5 -23.13 -6.35 39.71
CA HIS A 5 -23.34 -6.82 38.35
C HIS A 5 -22.05 -7.50 37.88
N GLN A 6 -21.83 -8.73 38.34
CA GLN A 6 -20.93 -9.65 37.65
C GLN A 6 -21.64 -10.18 36.40
N PHE A 7 -21.57 -9.42 35.30
CA PHE A 7 -21.86 -9.98 33.98
C PHE A 7 -20.60 -10.63 33.44
N GLY A 8 -20.61 -11.97 33.45
CA GLY A 8 -19.64 -12.77 32.73
C GLY A 8 -19.65 -12.40 31.25
N LEU A 9 -18.45 -12.21 30.71
CA LEU A 9 -18.17 -12.01 29.29
C LEU A 9 -18.71 -13.20 28.49
N PHE A 10 -19.94 -13.12 27.98
CA PHE A 10 -20.39 -14.02 26.91
C PHE A 10 -19.89 -13.47 25.56
N PRO A 11 -19.26 -14.30 24.73
CA PRO A 11 -18.65 -13.88 23.49
C PRO A 11 -19.76 -13.45 22.52
N TYR A 12 -19.71 -12.18 22.13
CA TYR A 12 -20.59 -11.58 21.14
C TYR A 12 -20.81 -12.52 19.94
N GLN A 13 -22.08 -12.68 19.54
CA GLN A 13 -22.42 -13.15 18.19
C GLN A 13 -22.03 -12.01 17.24
N LEU A 14 -20.80 -12.10 16.74
CA LEU A 14 -20.10 -11.07 15.97
C LEU A 14 -20.76 -10.87 14.61
N ILE A 15 -21.34 -9.70 14.40
CA ILE A 15 -21.78 -9.25 13.08
C ILE A 15 -20.72 -8.28 12.54
N ALA A 16 -19.95 -8.72 11.53
CA ALA A 16 -19.03 -7.86 10.81
C ALA A 16 -19.81 -6.74 10.09
N SER A 17 -19.17 -5.59 9.86
CA SER A 17 -19.72 -4.37 9.24
C SER A 17 -20.15 -4.48 7.76
N SER A 18 -20.64 -5.65 7.33
CA SER A 18 -21.36 -5.86 6.07
C SER A 18 -22.40 -6.99 6.16
N MET A 19 -23.13 -7.10 7.28
CA MET A 19 -24.37 -7.88 7.35
C MET A 19 -25.59 -6.97 7.34
N GLU A 20 -25.78 -6.18 6.29
CA GLU A 20 -27.14 -5.78 5.95
C GLU A 20 -27.93 -6.97 5.35
N ASP A 21 -27.28 -8.10 4.99
CA ASP A 21 -27.85 -9.03 3.99
C ASP A 21 -28.08 -10.50 4.39
N GLU A 22 -28.06 -10.90 5.67
CA GLU A 22 -28.51 -12.26 6.04
C GLU A 22 -29.73 -12.32 6.96
N TYR A 23 -30.26 -11.18 7.42
CA TYR A 23 -31.47 -11.17 8.24
C TYR A 23 -32.66 -10.60 7.46
N SER A 24 -33.54 -11.51 7.04
CA SER A 24 -34.90 -11.16 6.65
C SER A 24 -35.56 -10.39 7.80
N SER A 25 -36.13 -9.24 7.46
CA SER A 25 -36.75 -8.15 8.24
C SER A 25 -37.72 -8.49 9.41
N ASN A 26 -37.55 -9.57 10.16
CA ASN A 26 -38.52 -10.06 11.15
C ASN A 26 -37.95 -10.36 12.54
N GLU A 27 -36.66 -10.16 12.81
CA GLU A 27 -36.12 -10.33 14.14
C GLU A 27 -35.56 -9.01 14.67
N SER A 28 -36.10 -8.57 15.80
CA SER A 28 -35.72 -7.37 16.54
C SER A 28 -34.37 -7.55 17.22
N THR A 29 -33.31 -7.78 16.44
CA THR A 29 -31.95 -7.76 16.96
C THR A 29 -31.43 -6.34 16.87
N ASP A 30 -31.16 -5.72 18.01
CA ASP A 30 -30.40 -4.46 18.09
C ASP A 30 -28.99 -4.70 17.50
N GLU A 31 -28.83 -4.42 16.22
CA GLU A 31 -27.62 -4.70 15.44
C GLU A 31 -26.46 -3.78 15.84
N VAL A 32 -25.31 -4.37 16.20
CA VAL A 32 -24.08 -3.63 16.52
C VAL A 32 -23.11 -3.75 15.35
N VAL A 33 -22.90 -2.64 14.64
CA VAL A 33 -21.85 -2.53 13.63
C VAL A 33 -20.50 -2.52 14.34
N LEU A 34 -19.73 -3.60 14.20
CA LEU A 34 -18.39 -3.63 14.78
C LEU A 34 -17.39 -2.84 13.91
N PRO A 35 -16.55 -2.01 14.53
CA PRO A 35 -15.49 -1.33 13.81
C PRO A 35 -14.48 -2.35 13.24
N ALA A 36 -13.78 -1.93 12.20
CA ALA A 36 -12.76 -2.71 11.53
C ALA A 36 -11.69 -3.21 12.51
N TRP A 37 -11.32 -4.48 12.36
CA TRP A 37 -10.30 -5.12 13.17
C TRP A 37 -8.90 -4.66 12.74
N ARG A 38 -8.01 -4.51 13.71
CA ARG A 38 -6.59 -4.22 13.41
C ARG A 38 -5.89 -5.51 13.03
N PHE A 39 -4.78 -5.36 12.30
CA PHE A 39 -3.98 -6.51 11.90
C PHE A 39 -3.55 -7.37 13.09
N ASN A 40 -3.08 -6.76 14.18
CA ASN A 40 -2.63 -7.51 15.36
C ASN A 40 -3.75 -8.31 16.03
N ASP A 41 -4.98 -7.79 16.02
CA ASP A 41 -6.14 -8.49 16.59
C ASP A 41 -6.49 -9.72 15.73
N LEU A 42 -6.47 -9.58 14.41
CA LEU A 42 -6.72 -10.68 13.47
C LEU A 42 -5.56 -11.70 13.43
N LEU A 43 -4.32 -11.25 13.56
CA LEU A 43 -3.17 -12.13 13.74
C LEU A 43 -3.36 -12.95 15.01
N ARG A 44 -3.71 -12.31 16.13
CA ARG A 44 -3.92 -13.02 17.40
C ARG A 44 -5.07 -14.01 17.30
N TYR A 45 -6.16 -13.64 16.65
CA TYR A 45 -7.27 -14.55 16.35
C TYR A 45 -6.76 -15.77 15.56
N SER A 46 -6.03 -15.55 14.46
CA SER A 46 -5.50 -16.64 13.63
C SER A 46 -4.53 -17.57 14.36
N GLU A 47 -3.76 -17.06 15.33
CA GLU A 47 -2.88 -17.88 16.16
C GLU A 47 -3.67 -18.77 17.12
N LEU A 48 -4.77 -18.25 17.68
CA LEU A 48 -5.61 -18.98 18.63
C LEU A 48 -6.49 -20.04 17.96
N THR A 49 -6.88 -19.82 16.69
CA THR A 49 -7.76 -20.72 15.94
C THR A 49 -7.05 -21.29 14.70
N LEU A 50 -5.76 -21.56 14.80
CA LEU A 50 -4.87 -21.78 13.63
C LEU A 50 -5.36 -22.85 12.66
N ASP A 51 -5.73 -24.03 13.16
CA ASP A 51 -6.12 -25.15 12.30
C ASP A 51 -7.43 -24.87 11.56
N ASP A 52 -8.46 -24.43 12.28
CA ASP A 52 -9.76 -24.06 11.72
C ASP A 52 -9.67 -22.87 10.77
N TRP A 53 -8.85 -21.87 11.12
CA TRP A 53 -8.62 -20.68 10.29
C TRP A 53 -7.89 -21.04 9.00
N LYS A 54 -6.85 -21.89 9.05
CA LYS A 54 -6.16 -22.39 7.86
C LYS A 54 -7.07 -23.24 6.97
N GLN A 55 -7.95 -24.03 7.56
CA GLN A 55 -8.91 -24.85 6.82
C GLN A 55 -9.95 -23.98 6.11
N SER A 56 -10.56 -23.04 6.83
CA SER A 56 -11.62 -22.15 6.30
C SER A 56 -11.10 -21.19 5.23
N THR A 57 -9.90 -20.63 5.41
CA THR A 57 -9.25 -19.75 4.41
C THR A 57 -8.69 -20.52 3.21
N GLY A 58 -8.52 -21.84 3.31
CA GLY A 58 -7.85 -22.66 2.30
C GLY A 58 -6.32 -22.52 2.31
N LEU A 59 -5.75 -21.75 3.24
CA LEU A 59 -4.30 -21.53 3.38
C LEU A 59 -3.57 -22.72 4.03
N GLY A 60 -4.31 -23.73 4.51
CA GLY A 60 -3.72 -24.96 5.07
C GLY A 60 -2.88 -25.77 4.08
N GLN A 61 -3.02 -25.54 2.77
CA GLN A 61 -2.18 -26.16 1.74
C GLN A 61 -0.78 -25.55 1.67
N GLU A 62 -0.56 -24.37 2.25
CA GLU A 62 0.71 -23.64 2.24
C GLU A 62 1.58 -23.98 3.45
N GLN A 63 1.89 -25.28 3.64
CA GLN A 63 2.53 -25.81 4.85
C GLN A 63 3.89 -25.20 5.23
N GLN A 64 4.51 -24.40 4.36
CA GLN A 64 5.84 -23.80 4.58
C GLN A 64 5.81 -22.35 5.06
N LYS A 65 4.70 -21.62 4.92
CA LYS A 65 4.64 -20.21 5.34
C LYS A 65 4.33 -20.07 6.82
N ALA A 66 4.98 -19.10 7.47
CA ALA A 66 4.68 -18.76 8.86
C ALA A 66 3.26 -18.18 8.98
N THR A 67 2.59 -18.39 10.13
CA THR A 67 1.25 -17.84 10.38
C THR A 67 1.19 -16.33 10.17
N LEU A 68 2.24 -15.61 10.56
CA LEU A 68 2.37 -14.17 10.33
C LEU A 68 2.24 -13.82 8.84
N GLU A 69 2.94 -14.54 7.96
CA GLU A 69 2.93 -14.28 6.52
C GLU A 69 1.56 -14.56 5.92
N LEU A 70 0.94 -15.68 6.32
CA LEU A 70 -0.41 -16.04 5.90
C LEU A 70 -1.45 -15.01 6.36
N ALA A 71 -1.36 -14.56 7.61
CA ALA A 71 -2.26 -13.54 8.15
C ALA A 71 -2.05 -12.18 7.46
N GLN A 72 -0.81 -11.80 7.16
CA GLN A 72 -0.52 -10.57 6.40
C GLN A 72 -1.12 -10.63 4.99
N GLU A 73 -0.96 -11.76 4.31
CA GLU A 73 -1.55 -12.00 3.01
C GLU A 73 -3.07 -11.93 3.07
N GLN A 74 -3.70 -12.66 4.00
CA GLN A 74 -5.16 -12.63 4.13
C GLN A 74 -5.70 -11.24 4.53
N TYR A 75 -5.03 -10.53 5.43
CA TYR A 75 -5.39 -9.16 5.83
C TYR A 75 -5.28 -8.18 4.67
N PHE A 76 -4.28 -8.34 3.79
CA PHE A 76 -4.11 -7.48 2.62
C PHE A 76 -5.33 -7.52 1.69
N TYR A 77 -6.02 -8.66 1.58
CA TYR A 77 -7.28 -8.77 0.86
C TYR A 77 -8.47 -8.34 1.71
N SER A 78 -8.63 -8.92 2.89
CA SER A 78 -9.83 -8.78 3.73
C SER A 78 -9.94 -7.45 4.49
N GLY A 79 -8.84 -6.69 4.61
CA GLY A 79 -8.78 -5.52 5.48
C GLY A 79 -9.09 -5.87 6.93
N GLY A 80 -9.83 -5.02 7.62
CA GLY A 80 -10.31 -5.25 8.98
C GLY A 80 -11.61 -6.09 9.07
N SER A 81 -12.01 -6.77 7.99
CA SER A 81 -13.20 -7.64 7.97
C SER A 81 -12.88 -9.00 8.58
N LEU A 82 -13.30 -9.28 9.83
CA LEU A 82 -13.14 -10.61 10.42
C LEU A 82 -13.79 -11.71 9.56
N ARG A 83 -14.97 -11.43 8.98
CA ARG A 83 -15.67 -12.39 8.10
C ARG A 83 -14.83 -12.75 6.89
N ASP A 84 -14.34 -11.75 6.16
CA ASP A 84 -13.54 -12.01 4.96
C ASP A 84 -12.16 -12.55 5.34
N PHE A 85 -11.63 -12.19 6.51
CA PHE A 85 -10.41 -12.76 7.06
C PHE A 85 -10.54 -14.26 7.38
N CYS A 86 -11.73 -14.74 7.73
CA CYS A 86 -12.03 -16.17 7.92
C CYS A 86 -12.59 -16.88 6.68
N ARG A 87 -12.82 -16.15 5.58
CA ARG A 87 -13.36 -16.72 4.33
C ARG A 87 -12.23 -17.26 3.45
N ASN A 88 -12.56 -18.19 2.57
CA ASN A 88 -11.62 -18.73 1.59
C ASN A 88 -10.92 -17.59 0.82
N HIS A 89 -9.59 -17.68 0.74
CA HIS A 89 -8.74 -16.66 0.15
C HIS A 89 -9.16 -16.27 -1.28
N ASN A 90 -9.47 -17.27 -2.12
CA ASN A 90 -9.86 -17.02 -3.50
C ASN A 90 -11.22 -16.36 -3.61
N ASP A 91 -12.16 -16.68 -2.72
CA ASP A 91 -13.49 -16.07 -2.72
C ASP A 91 -13.43 -14.59 -2.34
N VAL A 92 -12.59 -14.24 -1.36
CA VAL A 92 -12.36 -12.84 -0.97
C VAL A 92 -11.77 -12.07 -2.15
N LYS A 93 -10.71 -12.61 -2.76
CA LYS A 93 -10.07 -12.00 -3.93
C LYS A 93 -11.06 -11.81 -5.10
N ASN A 94 -11.79 -12.86 -5.48
CA ASN A 94 -12.79 -12.80 -6.55
C ASN A 94 -13.88 -11.77 -6.25
N GLY A 95 -14.30 -11.67 -4.99
CA GLY A 95 -15.24 -10.65 -4.52
C GLY A 95 -14.72 -9.23 -4.77
N ILE A 96 -13.47 -8.95 -4.40
CA ILE A 96 -12.84 -7.64 -4.60
C ILE A 96 -12.60 -7.37 -6.09
N ASP A 97 -12.21 -8.37 -6.86
CA ASP A 97 -12.06 -8.27 -8.32
C ASP A 97 -13.37 -7.84 -8.98
N GLY A 98 -14.50 -8.38 -8.54
CA GLY A 98 -15.83 -7.95 -9.00
C GLY A 98 -16.11 -6.46 -8.74
N VAL A 99 -15.72 -5.95 -7.57
CA VAL A 99 -15.83 -4.51 -7.25
C VAL A 99 -14.88 -3.67 -8.09
N CYS A 100 -13.66 -4.13 -8.29
CA CYS A 100 -12.66 -3.38 -9.05
C CYS A 100 -12.98 -3.35 -10.54
N ALA A 101 -13.65 -4.37 -11.08
CA ALA A 101 -14.00 -4.48 -12.49
C ALA A 101 -14.98 -3.41 -12.97
N ILE A 102 -15.84 -2.89 -12.08
CA ILE A 102 -16.79 -1.81 -12.42
C ILE A 102 -16.13 -0.42 -12.42
N VAL A 103 -14.93 -0.30 -11.85
CA VAL A 103 -14.20 0.97 -11.77
C VAL A 103 -13.35 1.18 -13.02
N SER A 104 -13.79 2.10 -13.88
CA SER A 104 -13.08 2.45 -15.11
C SER A 104 -12.42 3.83 -15.07
N ASN A 105 -12.82 4.70 -14.14
CA ASN A 105 -12.36 6.08 -14.08
C ASN A 105 -12.60 6.72 -12.69
N ALA A 106 -12.06 7.93 -12.50
CA ALA A 106 -12.16 8.69 -11.25
C ALA A 106 -13.60 9.00 -10.83
N GLN A 107 -14.50 9.30 -11.79
CA GLN A 107 -15.89 9.68 -11.49
C GLN A 107 -16.65 8.51 -10.86
N THR A 108 -16.40 7.28 -11.31
CA THR A 108 -16.97 6.07 -10.70
C THR A 108 -16.49 5.92 -9.25
N VAL A 109 -15.20 6.15 -8.98
CA VAL A 109 -14.67 6.05 -7.61
C VAL A 109 -15.26 7.14 -6.72
N ASP A 110 -15.29 8.38 -7.18
CA ASP A 110 -15.80 9.51 -6.39
C ASP A 110 -17.28 9.37 -6.09
N LEU A 111 -18.09 8.97 -7.09
CA LEU A 111 -19.53 8.75 -6.91
C LEU A 111 -19.79 7.67 -5.86
N GLU A 112 -19.07 6.56 -5.92
CA GLU A 112 -19.28 5.42 -5.03
C GLU A 112 -18.75 5.68 -3.62
N LEU A 113 -17.62 6.39 -3.47
CA LEU A 113 -17.11 6.83 -2.17
C LEU A 113 -18.02 7.89 -1.51
N GLN A 114 -18.66 8.76 -2.30
CA GLN A 114 -19.50 9.85 -1.77
C GLN A 114 -20.95 9.45 -1.49
N GLN A 115 -21.51 8.45 -2.18
CA GLN A 115 -22.95 8.16 -2.08
C GLN A 115 -23.40 7.56 -0.74
N GLY A 116 -22.48 7.20 0.16
CA GLY A 116 -22.83 6.58 1.45
C GLY A 116 -23.61 5.27 1.25
N PRO A 117 -24.05 4.62 2.34
CA PRO A 117 -24.84 3.39 2.25
C PRO A 117 -26.23 3.73 1.70
N ARG A 118 -26.48 3.39 0.44
CA ARG A 118 -27.84 3.36 -0.14
C ARG A 118 -28.08 1.96 -0.70
N GLY A 119 -28.33 1.02 0.21
CA GLY A 119 -28.53 -0.40 -0.11
C GLY A 119 -27.25 -1.12 -0.52
N TYR A 120 -27.36 -2.44 -0.72
CA TYR A 120 -26.28 -3.37 -1.07
C TYR A 120 -25.40 -2.84 -2.19
N ASN A 121 -24.29 -2.21 -1.83
CA ASN A 121 -23.32 -1.70 -2.77
C ASN A 121 -22.12 -2.64 -2.74
N LEU A 122 -21.69 -3.09 -3.93
CA LEU A 122 -20.50 -3.94 -4.11
C LEU A 122 -19.27 -3.42 -3.33
N TRP A 123 -19.20 -2.11 -3.12
CA TRP A 123 -18.19 -1.37 -2.37
C TRP A 123 -18.12 -1.67 -0.87
N ASP A 124 -19.17 -2.23 -0.27
CA ASP A 124 -19.17 -2.61 1.15
C ASP A 124 -18.30 -3.84 1.42
N ARG A 125 -17.78 -4.46 0.35
CA ARG A 125 -16.73 -5.48 0.43
C ARG A 125 -15.33 -4.91 0.67
N ILE A 126 -15.13 -3.62 0.40
CA ILE A 126 -13.82 -2.97 0.47
C ILE A 126 -13.79 -1.75 1.39
N ARG A 127 -14.93 -1.38 2.00
CA ARG A 127 -15.06 -0.27 2.94
C ARG A 127 -15.49 -0.77 4.31
N ARG A 128 -14.94 -0.16 5.37
CA ARG A 128 -15.30 -0.45 6.75
C ARG A 128 -15.39 0.82 7.59
N HIS A 129 -16.17 0.73 8.66
CA HIS A 129 -16.19 1.73 9.73
C HIS A 129 -14.98 1.53 10.64
N TYR A 130 -14.21 2.59 10.85
CA TYR A 130 -13.14 2.64 11.83
C TYR A 130 -13.51 3.59 12.95
N VAL A 131 -13.20 3.21 14.19
CA VAL A 131 -13.20 4.14 15.33
C VAL A 131 -12.08 5.15 15.17
N ALA A 132 -12.37 6.43 15.43
CA ALA A 132 -11.38 7.50 15.27
C ALA A 132 -10.24 7.43 16.30
N ASP A 133 -10.50 6.86 17.48
CA ASP A 133 -9.51 6.50 18.50
C ASP A 133 -9.92 5.16 19.13
N PRO A 134 -9.17 4.09 18.92
CA PRO A 134 -9.45 2.78 19.49
C PRO A 134 -9.01 2.62 20.94
N ASN A 135 -8.41 3.64 21.56
CA ASN A 135 -8.08 3.63 22.99
C ASN A 135 -9.14 4.37 23.82
N ASP A 136 -10.13 4.97 23.17
CA ASP A 136 -11.23 5.67 23.81
C ASP A 136 -12.51 4.81 23.71
N GLU A 137 -13.03 4.40 24.85
CA GLU A 137 -14.24 3.59 24.92
C GLU A 137 -15.46 4.32 24.33
N GLU A 138 -15.55 5.64 24.52
CA GLU A 138 -16.65 6.46 23.99
C GLU A 138 -16.70 6.39 22.45
N HIS A 139 -15.54 6.27 21.81
CA HIS A 139 -15.44 6.17 20.37
C HIS A 139 -15.96 4.84 19.82
N TYR A 140 -16.07 3.79 20.63
CA TYR A 140 -16.76 2.56 20.25
C TYR A 140 -18.27 2.68 20.40
N TRP A 141 -18.76 3.53 21.30
CA TRP A 141 -20.19 3.69 21.57
C TRP A 141 -20.88 4.73 20.68
N LEU A 142 -20.17 5.81 20.32
CA LEU A 142 -20.77 6.91 19.56
C LEU A 142 -20.36 6.87 18.08
N VAL A 143 -21.35 6.64 17.22
CA VAL A 143 -21.20 6.60 15.75
C VAL A 143 -20.61 7.89 15.18
N CYS A 144 -20.76 9.04 15.86
CA CYS A 144 -20.13 10.30 15.44
C CYS A 144 -18.59 10.26 15.45
N HIS A 145 -18.00 9.29 16.14
CA HIS A 145 -16.56 9.04 16.15
C HIS A 145 -16.12 8.01 15.12
N TRP A 146 -17.02 7.50 14.29
CA TRP A 146 -16.70 6.50 13.28
C TRP A 146 -16.42 7.15 11.92
N ARG A 147 -15.51 6.53 11.17
CA ARG A 147 -15.15 6.96 9.82
C ARG A 147 -15.18 5.79 8.87
N ILE A 148 -15.85 5.95 7.74
CA ILE A 148 -15.82 4.97 6.65
C ILE A 148 -14.51 5.17 5.89
N ALA A 149 -13.76 4.09 5.68
CA ALA A 149 -12.58 4.08 4.85
C ALA A 149 -12.50 2.80 4.04
N MET A 150 -11.93 2.88 2.84
CA MET A 150 -11.50 1.69 2.12
C MET A 150 -10.35 1.05 2.90
N ASP A 151 -10.32 -0.27 3.04
CA ASP A 151 -9.35 -0.94 3.92
C ASP A 151 -8.68 -2.19 3.38
N SER A 152 -9.13 -2.66 2.21
CA SER A 152 -8.42 -3.69 1.46
C SER A 152 -7.22 -3.09 0.74
N GLY A 153 -6.00 -3.50 1.12
CA GLY A 153 -4.78 -3.12 0.41
C GLY A 153 -4.80 -3.57 -1.04
N TYR A 154 -5.41 -4.74 -1.31
CA TYR A 154 -5.64 -5.24 -2.66
C TYR A 154 -6.50 -4.30 -3.50
N ALA A 155 -7.61 -3.82 -2.95
CA ALA A 155 -8.47 -2.85 -3.61
C ALA A 155 -7.71 -1.53 -3.86
N PHE A 156 -6.93 -1.04 -2.89
CA PHE A 156 -6.09 0.16 -3.08
C PHE A 156 -5.16 0.04 -4.29
N LYS A 157 -4.49 -1.09 -4.47
CA LYS A 157 -3.63 -1.29 -5.65
C LYS A 157 -4.43 -1.25 -6.95
N ARG A 158 -5.61 -1.90 -6.99
CA ARG A 158 -6.41 -2.01 -8.22
C ARG A 158 -7.08 -0.71 -8.65
N ILE A 159 -7.64 0.06 -7.71
CA ILE A 159 -8.46 1.23 -8.02
C ILE A 159 -7.92 2.56 -7.49
N GLY A 160 -6.95 2.55 -6.57
CA GLY A 160 -6.39 3.77 -5.97
C GLY A 160 -5.75 4.72 -6.97
N ARG A 161 -5.36 4.21 -8.12
CA ARG A 161 -4.79 4.95 -9.25
C ARG A 161 -5.79 5.86 -9.96
N PHE A 162 -7.09 5.59 -9.82
CA PHE A 162 -8.18 6.38 -10.38
C PHE A 162 -8.63 7.49 -9.43
N MET A 163 -8.24 7.42 -8.15
CA MET A 163 -8.58 8.43 -7.16
C MET A 163 -7.86 9.75 -7.45
N ASP A 164 -8.54 10.85 -7.14
CA ASP A 164 -7.90 12.15 -7.13
C ASP A 164 -6.86 12.28 -6.00
N VAL A 165 -6.05 13.34 -6.05
CA VAL A 165 -5.00 13.61 -5.05
C VAL A 165 -5.58 13.69 -3.64
N LYS A 166 -6.73 14.34 -3.49
CA LYS A 166 -7.31 14.64 -2.18
C LYS A 166 -7.78 13.34 -1.54
N THR A 167 -8.50 12.51 -2.29
CA THR A 167 -8.97 11.19 -1.85
C THR A 167 -7.80 10.27 -1.49
N GLN A 168 -6.74 10.22 -2.31
CA GLN A 168 -5.52 9.46 -1.98
C GLN A 168 -4.91 9.89 -0.64
N LEU A 169 -4.80 11.21 -0.40
CA LEU A 169 -4.23 11.76 0.82
C LEU A 169 -5.11 11.55 2.04
N ASP A 170 -6.42 11.74 1.90
CA ASP A 170 -7.38 11.56 2.99
C ASP A 170 -7.36 10.10 3.47
N LEU A 171 -7.35 9.15 2.53
CA LEU A 171 -7.25 7.72 2.84
C LEU A 171 -5.90 7.35 3.45
N TYR A 172 -4.79 7.91 2.96
CA TYR A 172 -3.47 7.69 3.58
C TYR A 172 -3.41 8.25 5.01
N GLN A 173 -3.97 9.43 5.27
CA GLN A 173 -4.04 10.01 6.62
C GLN A 173 -4.83 9.13 7.58
N VAL A 174 -5.95 8.59 7.11
CA VAL A 174 -6.78 7.66 7.89
C VAL A 174 -5.99 6.38 8.18
N ALA A 175 -5.38 5.77 7.17
CA ALA A 175 -4.56 4.57 7.33
C ALA A 175 -3.43 4.76 8.34
N HIS A 176 -2.69 5.86 8.19
CA HIS A 176 -1.56 6.23 9.05
C HIS A 176 -1.98 6.47 10.50
N LYS A 177 -3.06 7.25 10.71
CA LYS A 177 -3.58 7.53 12.05
C LYS A 177 -4.04 6.25 12.76
N LEU A 178 -4.67 5.36 12.01
CA LEU A 178 -5.25 4.13 12.56
C LEU A 178 -4.25 2.98 12.66
N GLN A 179 -3.07 3.12 12.04
CA GLN A 179 -2.09 2.05 11.81
C GLN A 179 -2.74 0.85 11.11
N ALA A 180 -3.57 1.15 10.11
CA ALA A 180 -4.29 0.12 9.38
C ALA A 180 -3.35 -0.60 8.41
N GLY A 181 -3.54 -1.91 8.20
CA GLY A 181 -2.62 -2.68 7.36
C GLY A 181 -2.64 -2.32 5.87
N PHE A 182 -3.55 -1.45 5.43
CA PHE A 182 -3.56 -0.86 4.08
C PHE A 182 -2.72 0.41 3.94
N GLU A 183 -2.08 0.89 5.01
CA GLU A 183 -1.23 2.11 4.97
C GLU A 183 -0.16 2.04 3.88
N SER A 184 0.51 0.89 3.73
CA SER A 184 1.50 0.66 2.68
C SER A 184 0.93 0.91 1.28
N SER A 185 -0.26 0.38 0.99
CA SER A 185 -0.90 0.52 -0.32
C SER A 185 -1.40 1.95 -0.56
N ALA A 186 -1.92 2.61 0.47
CA ALA A 186 -2.32 4.01 0.39
C ALA A 186 -1.10 4.93 0.15
N PHE A 187 0.02 4.65 0.82
CA PHE A 187 1.28 5.37 0.64
C PHE A 187 1.85 5.19 -0.78
N GLU A 188 1.91 3.95 -1.26
CA GLU A 188 2.31 3.58 -2.62
C GLU A 188 1.53 4.41 -3.65
N GLN A 189 0.20 4.42 -3.56
CA GLN A 189 -0.66 5.16 -4.48
C GLN A 189 -0.45 6.69 -4.39
N CYS A 190 -0.21 7.24 -3.19
CA CYS A 190 0.15 8.65 -3.02
C CYS A 190 1.44 9.00 -3.77
N PHE A 191 2.48 8.16 -3.63
CA PHE A 191 3.76 8.38 -4.28
C PHE A 191 3.66 8.26 -5.81
N HIS A 192 3.13 7.15 -6.31
CA HIS A 192 3.00 6.94 -7.76
C HIS A 192 2.06 7.96 -8.39
N GLY A 193 0.98 8.35 -7.70
CA GLY A 193 0.10 9.44 -8.12
C GLY A 193 0.84 10.77 -8.27
N ALA A 194 1.71 11.11 -7.32
CA ALA A 194 2.54 12.31 -7.39
C ALA A 194 3.52 12.27 -8.58
N VAL A 195 4.15 11.12 -8.83
CA VAL A 195 5.04 10.94 -9.98
C VAL A 195 4.29 11.07 -11.31
N ARG A 196 3.08 10.48 -11.43
CA ARG A 196 2.24 10.61 -12.64
C ARG A 196 1.88 12.05 -12.96
N ARG A 197 1.74 12.91 -11.94
CA ARG A 197 1.42 14.34 -12.07
C ARG A 197 2.66 15.24 -12.18
N SER A 198 3.86 14.67 -12.04
CA SER A 198 5.11 15.41 -12.13
C SER A 198 5.33 15.96 -13.55
N THR A 199 5.95 17.12 -13.64
CA THR A 199 6.27 17.76 -14.93
C THR A 199 7.72 18.22 -14.93
N LYS A 200 8.27 18.56 -16.09
CA LYS A 200 9.61 19.16 -16.16
C LYS A 200 9.76 20.42 -15.30
N ARG A 201 8.67 21.18 -15.14
CA ARG A 201 8.63 22.40 -14.33
C ARG A 201 8.50 22.09 -12.83
N TYR A 202 7.79 21.03 -12.50
CA TYR A 202 7.55 20.57 -11.13
C TYR A 202 7.89 19.07 -11.03
N PRO A 203 9.19 18.72 -11.04
CA PRO A 203 9.62 17.34 -10.92
C PRO A 203 9.53 16.86 -9.47
N ILE A 204 9.37 15.55 -9.28
CA ILE A 204 9.58 14.93 -7.97
C ILE A 204 11.09 14.78 -7.76
N GLN A 205 11.58 15.25 -6.62
CA GLN A 205 12.97 15.08 -6.20
C GLN A 205 13.02 14.03 -5.10
N MET A 206 13.60 12.87 -5.40
CA MET A 206 13.88 11.83 -4.42
C MET A 206 15.26 12.10 -3.83
N ILE A 207 15.28 12.66 -2.63
CA ILE A 207 16.51 13.06 -1.94
C ILE A 207 17.05 11.85 -1.19
N ASN A 208 18.32 11.53 -1.43
CA ASN A 208 19.02 10.49 -0.72
C ASN A 208 19.12 10.85 0.77
N VAL A 209 18.71 9.93 1.63
CA VAL A 209 18.72 10.13 3.07
C VAL A 209 19.98 9.49 3.64
N VAL A 210 20.71 10.27 4.45
CA VAL A 210 21.77 9.72 5.29
C VAL A 210 21.11 8.91 6.41
N VAL A 211 21.25 7.59 6.34
CA VAL A 211 20.68 6.64 7.30
C VAL A 211 21.60 6.55 8.52
N ASN A 212 21.03 6.65 9.72
CA ASN A 212 21.67 6.38 11.02
C ASN A 212 23.13 6.82 11.18
N SER A 213 23.46 8.07 10.86
CA SER A 213 24.80 8.65 11.08
C SER A 213 25.93 7.99 10.28
N ASP A 214 25.61 6.99 9.46
CA ASP A 214 26.53 6.37 8.53
C ASP A 214 26.25 6.91 7.13
N PRO A 215 26.98 7.96 6.70
CA PRO A 215 26.83 8.50 5.36
C PRO A 215 27.14 7.47 4.29
N SER A 216 27.85 6.36 4.59
CA SER A 216 28.18 5.28 3.66
C SER A 216 27.02 4.32 3.40
N TYR A 217 26.01 4.29 4.28
CA TYR A 217 24.94 3.29 4.24
C TYR A 217 24.12 3.31 2.94
N SER A 218 23.82 4.50 2.40
CA SER A 218 22.94 4.67 1.24
C SER A 218 23.65 5.48 0.16
N ASN A 219 23.70 4.94 -1.06
CA ASN A 219 24.26 5.49 -2.30
C ASN A 219 25.28 6.62 -2.13
N GLN A 220 26.57 6.35 -2.32
CA GLN A 220 27.58 7.42 -2.23
C GLN A 220 27.66 8.29 -3.49
N ARG A 221 27.04 7.84 -4.57
CA ARG A 221 27.17 8.46 -5.88
C ARG A 221 26.18 9.59 -6.12
N TYR A 222 24.96 9.51 -5.60
CA TYR A 222 23.89 10.47 -5.87
C TYR A 222 23.37 11.19 -4.62
N ASP A 223 23.15 12.51 -4.75
CA ASP A 223 22.42 13.30 -3.75
C ASP A 223 20.91 13.18 -3.91
N ARG A 224 20.44 13.13 -5.15
CA ARG A 224 19.02 13.01 -5.46
C ARG A 224 18.76 12.49 -6.87
N LEU A 225 17.61 11.87 -7.06
CA LEU A 225 17.06 11.54 -8.37
C LEU A 225 15.90 12.48 -8.71
N VAL A 226 15.81 12.87 -9.98
CA VAL A 226 14.80 13.80 -10.48
C VAL A 226 13.85 13.06 -11.42
N LEU A 227 12.58 12.99 -11.03
CA LEU A 227 11.51 12.31 -11.77
C LEU A 227 10.59 13.34 -12.42
N HIS A 228 10.45 13.27 -13.75
CA HIS A 228 9.47 14.03 -14.52
C HIS A 228 9.09 13.26 -15.81
N CYS A 229 8.51 12.09 -15.62
CA CYS A 229 8.46 11.08 -16.66
C CYS A 229 7.05 10.89 -17.23
N ARG A 230 6.96 10.41 -18.47
CA ARG A 230 5.68 9.99 -19.04
C ARG A 230 5.27 8.67 -18.36
N PRO A 231 4.14 8.61 -17.65
CA PRO A 231 3.76 7.38 -16.98
C PRO A 231 3.32 6.33 -18.00
N VAL A 232 3.86 5.13 -17.85
CA VAL A 232 3.41 3.89 -18.48
C VAL A 232 2.92 3.02 -17.33
N VAL A 233 1.63 2.68 -17.33
CA VAL A 233 1.02 1.87 -16.26
C VAL A 233 0.86 0.44 -16.79
N CYS A 234 1.44 -0.53 -16.09
CA CYS A 234 1.23 -1.96 -16.34
C CYS A 234 0.29 -2.47 -15.26
N ASP A 235 -0.96 -2.74 -15.62
CA ASP A 235 -2.02 -3.07 -14.67
C ASP A 235 -2.63 -4.44 -14.97
N GLY A 236 -3.00 -5.16 -13.91
CA GLY A 236 -3.61 -6.48 -14.03
C GLY A 236 -2.71 -7.51 -14.71
N SER A 237 -1.44 -7.18 -14.93
CA SER A 237 -0.47 -7.98 -15.67
C SER A 237 0.15 -9.06 -14.80
N THR A 238 0.40 -10.21 -15.42
CA THR A 238 1.26 -11.26 -14.86
C THR A 238 2.69 -10.76 -14.69
N GLU A 239 3.51 -11.45 -13.88
CA GLU A 239 4.93 -11.13 -13.74
C GLU A 239 5.65 -11.13 -15.12
N ASP A 240 5.32 -12.06 -16.00
CA ASP A 240 5.92 -12.16 -17.33
C ASP A 240 5.57 -10.98 -18.24
N GLU A 241 4.30 -10.53 -18.22
CA GLU A 241 3.89 -9.31 -18.92
C GLU A 241 4.59 -8.06 -18.39
N CYS A 242 4.83 -7.98 -17.08
CA CYS A 242 5.59 -6.88 -16.49
C CYS A 242 7.01 -6.83 -17.06
N TYR A 243 7.68 -7.97 -17.17
CA TYR A 243 9.00 -8.04 -17.80
C TYR A 243 8.97 -7.71 -19.30
N GLU A 244 7.94 -8.16 -20.03
CA GLU A 244 7.79 -7.80 -21.44
C GLU A 244 7.70 -6.27 -21.61
N LYS A 245 6.87 -5.60 -20.80
CA LYS A 245 6.72 -4.14 -20.83
C LYS A 245 8.02 -3.41 -20.48
N LEU A 246 8.79 -3.92 -19.51
CA LEU A 246 10.10 -3.37 -19.17
C LEU A 246 11.11 -3.50 -20.30
N SER A 247 11.07 -4.59 -21.07
CA SER A 247 11.95 -4.79 -22.22
C SER A 247 11.71 -3.77 -23.35
N GLN A 248 10.52 -3.16 -23.38
CA GLN A 248 10.08 -2.17 -24.36
C GLN A 248 10.00 -0.74 -23.79
N LEU A 249 10.54 -0.51 -22.58
CA LEU A 249 10.49 0.79 -21.91
C LEU A 249 11.16 1.89 -22.75
N SER A 250 10.38 2.91 -23.11
CA SER A 250 10.88 4.04 -23.89
C SER A 250 11.64 5.07 -23.05
N PRO A 251 12.53 5.88 -23.66
CA PRO A 251 13.29 6.90 -22.94
C PRO A 251 12.40 7.92 -22.23
N GLY A 252 12.70 8.21 -20.96
CA GLY A 252 11.95 9.18 -20.16
C GLY A 252 10.57 8.68 -19.70
N SER A 253 10.32 7.38 -19.81
CA SER A 253 9.10 6.74 -19.31
C SER A 253 9.27 6.26 -17.88
N TYR A 254 8.16 6.30 -17.14
CA TYR A 254 8.02 5.77 -15.79
C TYR A 254 7.10 4.57 -15.86
N CYS A 255 7.67 3.37 -15.76
CA CYS A 255 6.91 2.14 -15.75
C CYS A 255 6.42 1.87 -14.33
N HIS A 256 5.16 2.16 -14.02
CA HIS A 256 4.53 1.71 -12.79
C HIS A 256 4.04 0.28 -13.01
N LEU A 257 4.65 -0.68 -12.30
CA LEU A 257 4.29 -2.08 -12.26
C LEU A 257 3.18 -2.28 -11.22
N ASP A 258 1.95 -1.88 -11.57
CA ASP A 258 0.75 -1.93 -10.72
C ASP A 258 0.23 -3.38 -10.52
N SER A 259 1.12 -4.37 -10.65
CA SER A 259 0.82 -5.79 -10.43
C SER A 259 0.91 -6.11 -8.96
N VAL A 260 -0.21 -6.54 -8.38
CA VAL A 260 -0.30 -6.92 -6.97
C VAL A 260 0.72 -8.02 -6.62
N ASN A 261 0.99 -8.93 -7.55
CA ASN A 261 1.87 -10.08 -7.35
C ASN A 261 3.35 -9.78 -7.60
N PHE A 262 3.72 -8.51 -7.83
CA PHE A 262 5.11 -8.10 -8.04
C PHE A 262 5.65 -7.24 -6.87
N PRO A 263 5.71 -7.77 -5.62
CA PRO A 263 5.82 -6.95 -4.40
C PRO A 263 7.22 -6.40 -4.10
N PHE A 264 8.18 -6.55 -5.01
CA PHE A 264 9.57 -6.15 -4.77
C PHE A 264 9.91 -4.77 -5.35
N VAL A 265 9.45 -4.49 -6.57
CA VAL A 265 9.70 -3.24 -7.30
C VAL A 265 8.38 -2.78 -7.88
N GLU A 266 7.86 -1.64 -7.44
CA GLU A 266 6.59 -1.13 -7.97
C GLU A 266 6.80 -0.20 -9.16
N ALA A 267 8.02 0.30 -9.41
CA ALA A 267 8.27 1.04 -10.65
C ALA A 267 9.71 0.96 -11.17
N VAL A 268 9.87 1.14 -12.48
CA VAL A 268 11.18 1.31 -13.13
C VAL A 268 11.16 2.58 -13.97
N VAL A 269 12.20 3.40 -13.84
CA VAL A 269 12.28 4.70 -14.51
C VAL A 269 13.67 5.04 -14.99
N ILE A 270 13.77 5.57 -16.21
CA ILE A 270 14.99 6.20 -16.73
C ILE A 270 14.92 7.69 -16.38
N CYS A 271 15.74 8.12 -15.43
CA CYS A 271 15.68 9.45 -14.82
C CYS A 271 17.06 10.13 -14.78
N LYS A 272 17.12 11.32 -14.17
CA LYS A 272 18.38 12.04 -13.95
C LYS A 272 18.81 11.92 -12.49
N GLY A 273 20.01 11.40 -12.26
CA GLY A 273 20.70 11.45 -10.98
C GLY A 273 21.60 12.67 -10.89
N ILE A 274 21.58 13.36 -9.75
CA ILE A 274 22.49 14.44 -9.42
C ILE A 274 23.64 13.86 -8.61
N LEU A 275 24.85 13.94 -9.14
CA LEU A 275 26.05 13.39 -8.52
C LEU A 275 26.37 14.08 -7.20
N ARG A 276 26.68 13.29 -6.15
CA ARG A 276 26.92 13.77 -4.79
C ARG A 276 28.01 14.83 -4.74
N GLY A 277 27.73 15.94 -4.07
CA GLY A 277 28.66 17.05 -3.92
C GLY A 277 28.90 17.86 -5.20
N THR A 278 28.12 17.62 -6.26
CA THR A 278 28.19 18.36 -7.52
C THR A 278 26.80 18.74 -8.02
N ASN A 279 26.74 19.47 -9.14
CA ASN A 279 25.49 19.72 -9.87
C ASN A 279 25.45 19.00 -11.22
N LEU A 280 26.36 18.05 -11.43
CA LEU A 280 26.42 17.26 -12.66
C LEU A 280 25.28 16.25 -12.69
N LYS A 281 24.71 16.06 -13.88
CA LYS A 281 23.58 15.17 -14.12
C LYS A 281 24.03 13.98 -14.94
N GLU A 282 23.68 12.79 -14.51
CA GLU A 282 23.79 11.59 -15.33
C GLU A 282 22.46 10.89 -15.49
N THR A 283 22.35 10.09 -16.54
CA THR A 283 21.17 9.23 -16.76
C THR A 283 21.30 8.00 -15.88
N VAL A 284 20.23 7.62 -15.20
CA VAL A 284 20.18 6.50 -14.24
C VAL A 284 18.90 5.72 -14.47
N VAL A 285 18.97 4.39 -14.37
CA VAL A 285 17.78 3.55 -14.22
C VAL A 285 17.50 3.33 -12.74
N ALA A 286 16.39 3.87 -12.26
CA ALA A 286 15.95 3.66 -10.88
C ALA A 286 14.85 2.60 -10.84
N MET A 287 15.01 1.60 -9.98
CA MET A 287 13.98 0.62 -9.66
C MET A 287 13.43 0.96 -8.27
N ILE A 288 12.19 1.40 -8.21
CA ILE A 288 11.59 2.01 -7.04
C ILE A 288 10.78 0.97 -6.27
N SER A 289 10.98 0.97 -4.96
CA SER A 289 10.32 0.15 -3.97
C SER A 289 9.81 1.07 -2.85
N THR A 290 8.53 1.01 -2.50
CA THR A 290 7.89 1.84 -1.47
C THR A 290 7.71 1.04 -0.18
N THR A 291 7.75 1.71 0.97
CA THR A 291 7.54 1.07 2.26
C THR A 291 7.14 2.10 3.31
N VAL A 292 6.24 1.73 4.23
CA VAL A 292 5.98 2.49 5.46
C VAL A 292 6.70 1.90 6.67
N SER A 293 7.27 0.70 6.52
CA SER A 293 8.13 0.05 7.51
C SER A 293 9.54 0.63 7.46
N ASN A 294 10.21 0.68 8.61
CA ASN A 294 11.63 0.97 8.73
C ASN A 294 12.54 -0.20 8.33
N LYS A 295 11.97 -1.30 7.83
CA LYS A 295 12.73 -2.49 7.42
C LYS A 295 12.12 -3.10 6.17
N LYS A 296 12.96 -3.50 5.20
CA LYS A 296 12.56 -4.27 4.00
C LYS A 296 13.66 -5.27 3.67
N SER A 297 13.26 -6.42 3.12
CA SER A 297 14.22 -7.42 2.61
C SER A 297 14.46 -7.21 1.12
N PHE A 298 15.73 -7.16 0.73
CA PHE A 298 16.12 -7.15 -0.67
C PHE A 298 15.98 -8.54 -1.30
N LYS A 299 15.55 -8.61 -2.56
CA LYS A 299 15.39 -9.88 -3.30
C LYS A 299 16.36 -9.91 -4.48
N SER A 300 17.55 -10.44 -4.25
CA SER A 300 18.65 -10.50 -5.23
C SER A 300 18.28 -11.25 -6.51
N GLU A 301 17.46 -12.29 -6.40
CA GLU A 301 16.96 -13.08 -7.53
C GLU A 301 16.08 -12.23 -8.46
N VAL A 302 15.16 -11.45 -7.88
CA VAL A 302 14.26 -10.55 -8.63
C VAL A 302 15.06 -9.41 -9.24
N TRP A 303 16.02 -8.84 -8.50
CA TRP A 303 16.97 -7.84 -9.02
C TRP A 303 17.73 -8.35 -10.24
N THR A 304 18.23 -9.59 -10.19
CA THR A 304 18.95 -10.22 -11.30
C THR A 304 18.05 -10.41 -12.52
N LYS A 305 16.80 -10.84 -12.31
CA LYS A 305 15.82 -11.02 -13.39
C LYS A 305 15.45 -9.69 -14.05
N LEU A 306 15.23 -8.64 -13.26
CA LEU A 306 14.99 -7.27 -13.73
C LEU A 306 16.17 -6.75 -14.56
N ASN A 307 17.39 -6.90 -14.07
CA ASN A 307 18.60 -6.49 -14.79
C ASN A 307 18.71 -7.18 -16.15
N LYS A 308 18.51 -8.50 -16.22
CA LYS A 308 18.54 -9.26 -17.48
C LYS A 308 17.49 -8.77 -18.48
N VAL A 309 16.32 -8.35 -18.01
CA VAL A 309 15.24 -7.83 -18.86
C VAL A 309 15.60 -6.43 -19.38
N LEU A 310 16.16 -5.59 -18.52
CA LEU A 310 16.61 -4.25 -18.90
C LEU A 310 17.83 -4.28 -19.83
N ASP A 311 18.72 -5.27 -19.72
CA ASP A 311 19.86 -5.46 -20.64
C ASP A 311 19.40 -5.74 -22.08
N ARG A 312 18.19 -6.29 -22.26
CA ARG A 312 17.59 -6.54 -23.58
C ARG A 312 16.91 -5.31 -24.16
N ASN A 313 16.71 -4.26 -23.37
CA ASN A 313 16.05 -3.05 -23.80
C ASN A 313 17.05 -2.15 -24.56
N GLN A 314 16.73 -1.84 -25.82
CA GLN A 314 17.58 -1.04 -26.72
C GLN A 314 17.85 0.38 -26.20
N HIS A 315 17.00 0.90 -25.32
CA HIS A 315 17.12 2.24 -24.73
C HIS A 315 17.89 2.25 -23.41
N VAL A 316 18.15 1.08 -22.82
CA VAL A 316 18.93 0.94 -21.59
C VAL A 316 20.30 0.36 -21.96
N LEU A 317 21.23 1.24 -22.33
CA LEU A 317 22.60 0.84 -22.60
C LEU A 317 23.21 0.20 -21.34
N GLY A 318 24.01 -0.85 -21.52
CA GLY A 318 24.60 -1.62 -20.41
C GLY A 318 25.54 -0.82 -19.48
N ASN A 319 25.93 0.40 -19.87
CA ASN A 319 26.75 1.29 -19.05
C ASN A 319 25.94 2.30 -18.23
N ILE A 320 24.61 2.34 -18.36
CA ILE A 320 23.76 3.23 -17.56
C ILE A 320 23.70 2.68 -16.13
N PRO A 321 24.10 3.47 -15.11
CA PRO A 321 24.01 3.03 -13.72
C PRO A 321 22.59 2.65 -13.32
N ARG A 322 22.47 1.63 -12.47
CA ARG A 322 21.19 1.13 -11.97
C ARG A 322 21.17 1.28 -10.46
N VAL A 323 20.06 1.77 -9.92
CA VAL A 323 19.92 2.01 -8.49
C VAL A 323 18.59 1.45 -8.02
N PHE A 324 18.63 0.63 -6.99
CA PHE A 324 17.47 0.21 -6.22
C PHE A 324 17.09 1.32 -5.24
N VAL A 325 15.92 1.92 -5.40
CA VAL A 325 15.48 3.07 -4.62
C VAL A 325 14.38 2.64 -3.67
N VAL A 326 14.63 2.71 -2.37
CA VAL A 326 13.59 2.56 -1.35
C VAL A 326 13.03 3.93 -1.01
N VAL A 327 11.71 4.08 -1.07
CA VAL A 327 11.01 5.33 -0.73
C VAL A 327 10.16 5.12 0.52
N GLY A 328 10.48 5.85 1.59
CA GLY A 328 9.73 5.89 2.85
C GLY A 328 8.87 7.15 3.02
N PRO A 329 7.90 7.14 3.96
CA PRO A 329 6.96 8.24 4.14
C PRO A 329 7.56 9.48 4.79
N ASP A 330 8.58 9.35 5.64
CA ASP A 330 9.09 10.49 6.38
C ASP A 330 10.55 10.30 6.82
N ALA A 331 11.19 11.40 7.22
CA ALA A 331 12.59 11.42 7.60
C ALA A 331 12.92 10.52 8.79
N SER A 332 12.01 10.28 9.73
CA SER A 332 12.26 9.39 10.88
C SER A 332 12.28 7.93 10.42
N THR A 333 11.31 7.53 9.60
CA THR A 333 11.25 6.20 8.99
C THR A 333 12.48 5.92 8.14
N CYS A 334 12.83 6.84 7.22
CA CYS A 334 13.98 6.65 6.33
C CYS A 334 15.32 6.67 7.06
N LYS A 335 15.50 7.50 8.10
CA LYS A 335 16.78 7.57 8.83
C LYS A 335 17.07 6.30 9.62
N SER A 336 16.04 5.64 10.12
CA SER A 336 16.14 4.38 10.85
C SER A 336 16.10 3.14 9.94
N PHE A 337 16.03 3.34 8.62
CA PHE A 337 15.71 2.28 7.68
C PHE A 337 16.80 1.22 7.58
N ALA A 338 16.37 -0.05 7.53
CA ALA A 338 17.24 -1.21 7.34
C ALA A 338 16.81 -2.02 6.11
N LEU A 339 17.66 -2.05 5.09
CA LEU A 339 17.57 -2.99 3.97
C LEU A 339 18.33 -4.28 4.34
N ILE A 340 17.60 -5.38 4.53
CA ILE A 340 18.21 -6.70 4.75
C ILE A 340 18.70 -7.25 3.41
N ASP A 341 19.84 -7.94 3.42
CA ASP A 341 20.46 -8.53 2.23
C ASP A 341 20.72 -7.50 1.11
N ALA A 342 21.02 -6.26 1.51
CA ALA A 342 21.22 -5.14 0.60
C ALA A 342 22.27 -5.44 -0.49
N PRO A 343 22.09 -4.88 -1.70
CA PRO A 343 23.13 -4.89 -2.72
C PRO A 343 24.29 -3.96 -2.29
N ASP A 344 25.29 -3.84 -3.15
CA ASP A 344 26.41 -2.91 -2.92
C ASP A 344 25.90 -1.49 -2.62
N GLN A 345 26.63 -0.75 -1.77
CA GLN A 345 26.18 0.56 -1.27
C GLN A 345 25.90 1.57 -2.39
N ASP A 346 26.58 1.46 -3.53
CA ASP A 346 26.36 2.32 -4.70
C ASP A 346 25.18 1.88 -5.58
N ASP A 347 24.62 0.71 -5.33
CA ASP A 347 23.52 0.12 -6.08
C ASP A 347 22.16 0.33 -5.40
N PHE A 348 22.11 0.86 -4.18
CA PHE A 348 20.84 1.22 -3.54
C PHE A 348 20.83 2.59 -2.88
N MET A 349 19.64 3.18 -2.81
CA MET A 349 19.40 4.49 -2.24
C MET A 349 18.12 4.49 -1.40
N VAL A 350 18.16 5.10 -0.23
CA VAL A 350 16.99 5.35 0.62
C VAL A 350 16.55 6.80 0.43
N CYS A 351 15.27 7.02 0.15
CA CYS A 351 14.67 8.31 -0.09
C CYS A 351 13.41 8.48 0.76
N CYS A 352 13.05 9.73 1.04
CA CYS A 352 11.75 10.03 1.63
C CYS A 352 10.84 10.77 0.66
N TYR A 353 9.56 10.46 0.73
CA TYR A 353 8.48 11.22 0.16
C TYR A 353 7.37 11.34 1.21
N ASP A 354 7.17 12.53 1.76
CA ASP A 354 6.11 12.80 2.74
C ASP A 354 4.87 13.34 2.03
N PRO A 355 3.81 12.51 1.85
CA PRO A 355 2.61 12.96 1.17
C PRO A 355 1.97 14.13 1.91
N LEU A 356 2.02 14.14 3.24
CA LEU A 356 1.36 15.16 4.07
C LEU A 356 2.06 16.51 4.00
N ARG A 357 3.39 16.54 3.82
CA ARG A 357 4.15 17.79 3.63
C ARG A 357 4.17 18.25 2.20
N PHE A 358 4.23 17.32 1.24
CA PHE A 358 4.36 17.64 -0.18
C PHE A 358 3.16 18.45 -0.69
N PHE A 359 1.94 18.13 -0.24
CA PHE A 359 0.73 18.82 -0.68
C PHE A 359 0.31 20.01 0.22
N ARG A 360 1.03 20.30 1.31
CA ARG A 360 0.79 21.51 2.13
C ARG A 360 1.26 22.81 1.47
N LYS A 361 2.03 22.73 0.39
CA LYS A 361 2.44 23.93 -0.37
C LYS A 361 1.62 24.04 -1.66
N PRO A 362 0.84 25.11 -1.86
CA PRO A 362 0.30 25.41 -3.18
C PRO A 362 1.46 25.57 -4.17
N PRO A 363 1.25 25.28 -5.47
CA PRO A 363 2.28 25.29 -6.53
C PRO A 363 2.96 26.64 -6.79
N SER A 364 2.74 27.65 -5.94
CA SER A 364 3.35 28.98 -5.98
C SER A 364 4.48 29.19 -4.95
N ALA A 365 4.72 28.28 -4.02
CA ALA A 365 5.79 28.45 -3.03
C ALA A 365 7.14 27.96 -3.58
N ARG A 366 7.99 28.89 -4.01
CA ARG A 366 9.43 28.65 -4.28
C ARG A 366 10.03 27.90 -3.09
N ILE A 367 10.69 26.78 -3.36
CA ILE A 367 11.59 26.12 -2.41
C ILE A 367 12.91 26.88 -2.51
N ALA A 368 13.27 27.57 -1.44
CA ALA A 368 14.65 28.00 -1.18
C ALA A 368 15.44 26.83 -0.61
#